data_AF-A0A447RQI5-F1
#
_entry.id   AF-A0A447RQI5-F1
#
_cell.length_a   1.000
_cell.length_b   1.000
_cell.length_c   1.000
_cell.angle_alpha   90.00
_cell.angle_beta   90.00
_cell.angle_gamma   90.00
#
_symmetry.space_group_name_H-M   'P 1'
#
loop_
_entity.id
_entity.type
_entity.pdbx_description
1 polymer ?
#
loop_
_entity_poly.entity_id
_entity_poly.type
_entity_poly.pdbx_seq_one_letter_code
_entity_poly.pdbx_strand_id
1 'polypeptide(L)' 'MHSPCREKWPFVSGCDTGLGQGMALGLAEAGCDIVGINIVEPVETIERVTALGRRFSA' A
#
# COMPACT_ATOMS: atom_id res chain seq x y z
N MET A 1 -4.97 8.12 19.82
CA MET A 1 -4.86 7.29 18.59
C MET A 1 -4.00 8.09 17.62
N HIS A 2 -2.75 7.67 17.38
CA HIS A 2 -1.81 8.41 16.53
C HIS A 2 -1.89 7.78 15.14
N SER A 3 -2.47 8.50 14.17
CA SER A 3 -2.53 8.04 12.78
C SER A 3 -1.09 8.02 12.22
N PRO A 4 -0.59 6.86 11.73
CA PRO A 4 0.81 6.71 11.32
C PRO A 4 1.16 7.49 10.04
N CYS A 5 0.17 7.84 9.23
CA CYS A 5 0.37 8.51 7.93
C CYS A 5 -0.18 9.94 7.88
N ARG A 6 0.01 10.69 8.98
CA ARG A 6 -0.59 12.02 9.17
C ARG A 6 -0.26 13.03 8.05
N GLU A 7 0.91 12.94 7.43
CA GLU A 7 1.38 13.89 6.39
C GLU A 7 2.20 13.24 5.27
N LYS A 8 2.32 11.90 5.25
CA LYS A 8 3.23 11.18 4.35
C LYS A 8 2.51 10.01 3.71
N TRP A 9 2.59 9.91 2.38
CA TRP A 9 2.22 8.70 1.66
C TRP A 9 3.43 7.77 1.55
N PRO A 10 3.38 6.58 2.16
CA PRO A 10 4.46 5.61 2.05
C PRO A 10 4.59 5.11 0.61
N PHE A 11 5.81 5.19 0.10
CA PHE A 11 6.23 4.58 -1.14
C PHE A 11 6.70 3.15 -0.88
N VAL A 12 6.22 2.20 -1.68
CA VAL A 12 6.61 0.79 -1.58
C VAL A 12 7.06 0.33 -2.97
N SER A 13 8.36 0.12 -3.14
CA SER A 13 8.88 -0.47 -4.39
C SER A 13 8.79 -1.99 -4.35
N GLY A 14 8.37 -2.62 -5.44
CA GLY A 14 8.27 -4.09 -5.51
C GLY A 14 7.20 -4.65 -4.58
N CYS A 15 6.00 -4.05 -4.62
CA CYS A 15 4.85 -4.46 -3.81
C CYS A 15 3.89 -5.44 -4.50
N ASP A 16 4.32 -6.09 -5.57
CA ASP A 16 3.54 -7.03 -6.36
C ASP A 16 3.31 -8.34 -5.60
N THR A 17 4.34 -8.83 -4.90
CA THR A 17 4.28 -10.08 -4.14
C THR A 17 5.15 -10.03 -2.88
N GLY A 18 5.06 -11.09 -2.05
CA GLY A 18 5.99 -11.33 -0.95
C GLY A 18 6.00 -10.23 0.11
N LEU A 19 7.21 -9.82 0.52
CA LEU A 19 7.40 -8.87 1.63
C LEU A 19 6.88 -7.47 1.29
N GLY A 20 7.06 -7.00 0.05
CA GLY A 20 6.61 -5.68 -0.38
C GLY A 20 5.09 -5.57 -0.35
N GLN A 21 4.38 -6.61 -0.79
CA GLN A 21 2.93 -6.69 -0.65
C GLN A 21 2.50 -6.66 0.83
N GLY A 22 3.15 -7.45 1.69
CA GLY A 22 2.86 -7.46 3.12
C GLY A 22 3.03 -6.09 3.78
N MET A 23 4.07 -5.34 3.39
CA MET A 23 4.31 -4.00 3.91
C MET A 23 3.27 -3.00 3.42
N ALA A 24 2.89 -3.04 2.13
CA ALA A 24 1.84 -2.19 1.58
C ALA A 24 0.50 -2.41 2.32
N LEU A 25 0.16 -3.66 2.59
CA LEU A 25 -1.08 -4.00 3.29
C LEU A 25 -1.05 -3.61 4.76
N GLY A 26 0.03 -3.87 5.48
CA GLY A 26 0.14 -3.46 6.89
C GLY A 26 0.03 -1.94 7.06
N LEU A 27 0.60 -1.17 6.12
CA LEU A 27 0.46 0.28 6.11
C LEU A 27 -0.98 0.71 5.76
N ALA A 28 -1.63 0.02 4.82
CA ALA A 28 -3.03 0.29 4.49
C ALA A 28 -3.97 0.00 5.67
N GLU A 29 -3.78 -1.12 6.38
CA GLU A 29 -4.50 -1.46 7.61
C GLU A 29 -4.29 -0.42 8.71
N ALA A 30 -3.10 0.18 8.76
CA ALA A 30 -2.77 1.27 9.67
C ALA A 30 -3.40 2.63 9.26
N GLY A 31 -4.10 2.68 8.12
CA GLY A 31 -4.84 3.86 7.65
C GLY A 31 -4.04 4.75 6.70
N CYS A 32 -3.10 4.20 5.94
CA CYS A 32 -2.31 4.91 4.94
C CYS A 32 -2.82 4.64 3.53
N ASP A 33 -2.79 5.63 2.63
CA ASP A 33 -2.82 5.32 1.20
C ASP A 33 -1.41 5.00 0.72
N ILE A 34 -1.31 4.16 -0.31
CA ILE A 34 -0.06 3.56 -0.75
C ILE A 34 0.32 4.10 -2.12
N VAL A 35 1.61 4.37 -2.32
CA VAL A 35 2.19 4.60 -3.64
C VAL A 35 3.10 3.41 -3.95
N GLY A 36 2.69 2.57 -4.89
CA GLY A 36 3.47 1.44 -5.39
C GLY A 36 4.41 1.88 -6.50
N ILE A 37 5.63 1.35 -6.52
CA ILE A 37 6.56 1.52 -7.65
C ILE A 37 6.99 0.13 -8.10
N ASN A 38 6.43 -0.33 -9.22
CA ASN A 38 6.61 -1.69 -9.69
C ASN A 38 6.87 -1.73 -11.19
N ILE A 39 7.60 -2.76 -11.64
CA ILE A 39 7.83 -3.00 -13.07
C ILE A 39 6.55 -3.51 -13.74
N VAL A 40 5.78 -4.32 -13.02
CA VAL A 40 4.48 -4.88 -13.44
C VAL A 40 3.42 -4.37 -12.49
N GLU A 41 2.23 -4.06 -13.01
CA GLU A 41 1.13 -3.55 -12.20
C GLU A 41 0.77 -4.54 -11.07
N PRO A 42 0.80 -4.11 -9.79
CA PRO A 42 0.59 -4.99 -8.65
C PRO A 42 -0.91 -5.19 -8.38
N VAL A 43 -1.63 -5.80 -9.33
CA VAL A 43 -3.10 -5.93 -9.33
C VAL A 43 -3.64 -6.49 -8.02
N GLU A 44 -3.09 -7.59 -7.51
CA GLU A 44 -3.55 -8.21 -6.26
C GLU A 44 -3.39 -7.25 -5.06
N THR A 45 -2.29 -6.50 -5.01
CA THR A 45 -2.02 -5.55 -3.94
C THR A 45 -2.97 -4.35 -4.02
N ILE A 46 -3.27 -3.87 -5.23
CA ILE A 46 -4.27 -2.81 -5.46
C ILE A 46 -5.65 -3.26 -4.94
N GLU A 47 -6.10 -4.46 -5.33
CA GLU A 47 -7.39 -5.00 -4.91
C GLU A 47 -7.48 -5.13 -3.39
N ARG A 48 -6.42 -5.62 -2.74
CA ARG A 48 -6.39 -5.80 -1.29
C ARG A 48 -6.32 -4.46 -0.54
N VAL A 49 -5.55 -3.49 -1.02
CA VAL A 49 -5.48 -2.14 -0.42
C VAL A 49 -6.82 -1.40 -0.58
N THR A 50 -7.45 -1.51 -1.75
CA THR A 50 -8.78 -0.89 -1.99
C THR A 50 -9.89 -1.56 -1.19
N ALA A 51 -9.83 -2.88 -0.97
CA ALA A 51 -10.73 -3.60 -0.07
C ALA A 51 -10.62 -3.13 1.39
N LEU A 52 -9.43 -2.67 1.81
CA LEU A 52 -9.20 -2.03 3.12
C LEU A 52 -9.71 -0.57 3.18
N GLY A 53 -10.32 -0.07 2.09
CA GLY A 53 -10.84 1.30 2.00
C GLY A 53 -9.74 2.35 1.81
N ARG A 54 -8.54 1.93 1.42
CA ARG A 54 -7.40 2.82 1.16
C ARG A 54 -7.17 3.01 -0.34
N ARG A 55 -6.52 4.10 -0.70
CA ARG A 55 -6.14 4.37 -2.09
C ARG A 55 -4.77 3.73 -2.38
N PHE A 56 -4.62 3.25 -3.61
CA PHE A 56 -3.34 2.79 -4.14
C PHE A 56 -3.06 3.59 -5.41
N SER A 57 -1.89 4.21 -5.51
CA SER A 57 -1.35 4.78 -6.75
C SER A 57 -0.22 3.91 -7.24
N ALA A 58 -0.36 3.33 -8.43
CA ALA A 58 0.66 2.52 -9.10
C ALA A 58 1.48 3.37 -10.07
#